data_AF-D3Z4K7-F1
#
_entry.id   AF-D3Z4K7-F1
#
_cell.length_a   1.000
_cell.length_b   1.000
_cell.length_c   1.000
_cell.angle_alpha   90.00
_cell.angle_beta   90.00
_cell.angle_gamma   90.00
#
_symmetry.space_group_name_H-M   'P 1'
#
loop_
_entity.id
_entity.type
_entity.pdbx_description
1 polymer ?
#
loop_
_entity_poly.entity_id
_entity_poly.type
_entity_poly.pdbx_seq_one_letter_code
_entity_poly.pdbx_strand_id
1 'polypeptide(L)'
;MAELSEEALLSVLPTIRVPKAGDRVHKDECAFSFDTPESEGGLYICMNTFLGFGKQYVERHFNKTGQRVYLHLRRTRRPKEEDTSAGTGDPPRKKPTRLAIGVEGGFDLTEDKFEFDEDVKIVILPDYLEIARDGLGGLPDIVRDREVQAWDGEVRQVSKHAFNLKQLDNPARIPPCGWKCSKCDMRENLWLNLTDGSILCGRRYFDGSGGNNHAVEHYRETGYPLAVKLGTITPDGADVYSYDEDDMVLDPSLAEHLSHFGIDMLKMQKTDKTMTELEIDMNQRIGEWELIQESGVPLKPLF
;
A
#
# COMPACT_ATOMS: atom_id res chain seq x y z
N MET A 1 9.41 1.14 -48.65
CA MET A 1 9.72 0.73 -47.27
C MET A 1 8.49 0.19 -46.54
N ALA A 2 7.32 0.83 -46.62
CA ALA A 2 6.08 0.33 -46.02
C ALA A 2 5.63 -1.06 -46.53
N GLU A 3 5.71 -1.33 -47.84
CA GLU A 3 5.33 -2.63 -48.41
C GLU A 3 6.22 -3.78 -47.91
N LEU A 4 7.53 -3.55 -47.74
CA LEU A 4 8.48 -4.55 -47.23
C LEU A 4 8.26 -4.88 -45.75
N SER A 5 7.86 -3.90 -44.93
CA SER A 5 7.54 -4.13 -43.52
C SER A 5 6.25 -4.93 -43.34
N GLU A 6 5.26 -4.73 -44.21
CA GLU A 6 3.99 -5.45 -44.16
C GLU A 6 4.16 -6.92 -44.56
N GLU A 7 4.86 -7.20 -45.66
CA GLU A 7 5.19 -8.57 -46.09
C GLU A 7 6.02 -9.32 -45.03
N ALA A 8 7.02 -8.64 -44.45
CA ALA A 8 7.84 -9.22 -43.39
C ALA A 8 6.99 -9.58 -42.17
N LEU A 9 6.09 -8.69 -41.73
CA LEU A 9 5.20 -8.93 -40.60
C LEU A 9 4.19 -10.06 -40.88
N LEU A 10 3.61 -10.10 -42.08
CA LEU A 10 2.69 -11.16 -42.49
C LEU A 10 3.34 -12.55 -42.43
N SER A 11 4.64 -12.64 -42.80
CA SER A 11 5.37 -13.91 -42.79
C SER A 11 5.63 -14.48 -41.39
N VAL A 12 5.58 -13.63 -40.34
CA VAL A 12 5.96 -13.98 -38.97
C VAL A 12 4.78 -13.91 -37.99
N LEU A 13 3.62 -13.41 -38.42
CA LEU A 13 2.35 -13.40 -37.66
C LEU A 13 2.05 -14.72 -36.93
N PRO A 14 2.23 -15.92 -37.52
CA PRO A 14 1.94 -17.18 -36.82
C PRO A 14 2.80 -17.42 -35.57
N THR A 15 3.94 -16.73 -35.44
CA THR A 15 4.84 -16.84 -34.29
C THR A 15 4.48 -15.89 -33.15
N ILE A 16 3.50 -15.00 -33.37
CA ILE A 16 3.07 -14.03 -32.37
C ILE A 16 2.01 -14.69 -31.49
N ARG A 17 2.30 -14.81 -30.20
CA ARG A 17 1.37 -15.26 -29.17
C ARG A 17 0.91 -14.07 -28.33
N VAL A 18 -0.33 -14.15 -27.86
CA VAL A 18 -0.90 -13.21 -26.88
C VAL A 18 -0.75 -13.82 -25.48
N PRO A 19 -0.11 -13.13 -24.52
CA PRO A 19 -0.01 -13.60 -23.13
C PRO A 19 -1.38 -13.82 -22.49
N LYS A 20 -1.50 -14.88 -21.68
CA LYS A 20 -2.67 -15.17 -20.83
C LYS A 20 -2.34 -14.95 -19.35
N ALA A 21 -3.34 -14.96 -18.47
CA ALA A 21 -3.18 -14.68 -17.04
C ALA A 21 -2.15 -15.56 -16.28
N GLY A 22 -1.74 -16.71 -16.84
CA GLY A 22 -0.70 -17.57 -16.25
C GLY A 22 0.68 -17.49 -16.94
N ASP A 23 0.81 -16.71 -18.02
CA ASP A 23 2.07 -16.58 -18.75
C ASP A 23 2.98 -15.56 -18.05
N ARG A 24 4.27 -15.88 -17.95
CA ARG A 24 5.28 -14.96 -17.39
C ARG A 24 5.86 -14.12 -18.50
N VAL A 25 5.70 -12.80 -18.39
CA VAL A 25 6.25 -11.82 -19.34
C VAL A 25 7.46 -11.14 -18.71
N HIS A 26 8.66 -11.46 -19.21
CA HIS A 26 9.92 -10.93 -18.71
C HIS A 26 10.23 -9.57 -19.37
N LYS A 27 9.52 -8.52 -18.93
CA LYS A 27 9.64 -7.16 -19.47
C LYS A 27 10.59 -6.23 -18.69
N ASP A 28 11.10 -6.69 -17.56
CA ASP A 28 11.85 -5.86 -16.62
C ASP A 28 13.38 -5.98 -16.80
N GLU A 29 13.91 -7.15 -17.18
CA GLU A 29 15.35 -7.42 -17.28
C GLU A 29 15.67 -8.47 -18.36
N CYS A 30 16.87 -8.40 -18.94
CA CYS A 30 17.40 -9.35 -19.91
C CYS A 30 17.69 -10.73 -19.29
N ALA A 31 17.38 -11.80 -20.01
CA ALA A 31 17.67 -13.17 -19.57
C ALA A 31 19.18 -13.52 -19.44
N PHE A 32 20.07 -12.69 -19.99
CA PHE A 32 21.52 -12.95 -20.03
C PHE A 32 22.38 -11.86 -19.40
N SER A 33 21.84 -10.69 -19.12
CA SER A 33 22.54 -9.51 -18.61
C SER A 33 21.62 -8.71 -17.71
N PHE A 34 22.16 -7.68 -17.06
CA PHE A 34 21.37 -6.72 -16.29
C PHE A 34 20.80 -5.58 -17.15
N ASP A 35 20.69 -5.77 -18.47
CA ASP A 35 20.07 -4.77 -19.34
C ASP A 35 18.58 -4.70 -19.03
N THR A 36 18.08 -3.48 -18.88
CA THR A 36 16.67 -3.17 -18.60
C THR A 36 16.11 -2.30 -19.73
N PRO A 37 14.80 -2.01 -19.75
CA PRO A 37 14.25 -1.02 -20.69
C PRO A 37 14.93 0.36 -20.60
N GLU A 38 15.56 0.69 -19.48
CA GLU A 38 16.27 1.97 -19.27
C GLU A 38 17.69 1.99 -19.85
N SER A 39 18.23 0.83 -20.22
CA SER A 39 19.55 0.73 -20.87
C SER A 39 19.51 1.35 -22.28
N GLU A 40 20.65 1.85 -22.78
CA GLU A 40 20.74 2.57 -24.07
C GLU A 40 20.12 1.81 -25.25
N GLY A 41 20.21 0.47 -25.24
CA GLY A 41 19.66 -0.41 -26.28
C GLY A 41 18.21 -0.87 -26.07
N GLY A 42 17.59 -0.56 -24.93
CA GLY A 42 16.30 -1.09 -24.51
C GLY A 42 16.27 -2.61 -24.37
N LEU A 43 15.06 -3.15 -24.25
CA LEU A 43 14.80 -4.57 -24.07
C LEU A 43 13.93 -5.14 -25.20
N TYR A 44 14.32 -6.27 -25.77
CA TYR A 44 13.61 -6.97 -26.84
C TYR A 44 12.85 -8.17 -26.26
N ILE A 45 11.54 -8.09 -26.22
CA ILE A 45 10.65 -9.12 -25.68
C ILE A 45 10.19 -10.02 -26.82
N CYS A 46 10.56 -11.30 -26.78
CA CYS A 46 10.10 -12.29 -27.74
C CYS A 46 8.56 -12.40 -27.72
N MET A 47 7.89 -12.13 -28.84
CA MET A 47 6.42 -12.17 -28.92
C MET A 47 5.83 -13.59 -28.95
N ASN A 48 6.66 -14.63 -28.81
CA ASN A 48 6.22 -16.03 -28.72
C ASN A 48 6.39 -16.61 -27.31
N THR A 49 7.55 -16.37 -26.68
CA THR A 49 7.92 -16.95 -25.37
C THR A 49 7.89 -15.93 -24.24
N PHE A 50 7.77 -14.64 -24.55
CA PHE A 50 7.75 -13.53 -23.61
C PHE A 50 9.02 -13.35 -22.77
N LEU A 51 10.15 -13.89 -23.25
CA LEU A 51 11.48 -13.64 -22.69
C LEU A 51 12.05 -12.30 -23.19
N GLY A 52 12.67 -11.53 -22.29
CA GLY A 52 13.36 -10.29 -22.58
C GLY A 52 14.85 -10.48 -22.87
N PHE A 53 15.37 -9.77 -23.86
CA PHE A 53 16.77 -9.80 -24.25
C PHE A 53 17.30 -8.39 -24.51
N GLY A 54 18.45 -8.04 -23.94
CA GLY A 54 19.15 -6.80 -24.27
C GLY A 54 19.64 -6.81 -25.72
N LYS A 55 19.96 -5.62 -26.26
CA LYS A 55 20.38 -5.43 -27.65
C LYS A 55 21.51 -6.36 -28.09
N GLN A 56 22.48 -6.64 -27.22
CA GLN A 56 23.62 -7.53 -27.53
C GLN A 56 23.25 -9.02 -27.57
N TYR A 57 22.09 -9.40 -27.04
CA TYR A 57 21.71 -10.81 -26.83
C TYR A 57 20.51 -11.27 -27.64
N VAL A 58 19.74 -10.35 -28.24
CA VAL A 58 18.56 -10.70 -29.06
C VAL A 58 18.93 -11.57 -30.26
N GLU A 59 20.08 -11.30 -30.91
CA GLU A 59 20.58 -12.11 -32.03
C GLU A 59 20.90 -13.55 -31.59
N ARG A 60 21.37 -13.73 -30.36
CA ARG A 60 21.62 -15.08 -29.80
C ARG A 60 20.33 -15.88 -29.72
N HIS A 61 19.23 -15.25 -29.32
CA HIS A 61 17.92 -15.91 -29.27
C HIS A 61 17.39 -16.19 -30.69
N PHE A 62 17.47 -15.22 -31.60
CA PHE A 62 17.09 -15.38 -33.01
C PHE A 62 17.86 -16.54 -33.67
N ASN A 63 19.19 -16.56 -33.56
CA ASN A 63 20.03 -17.60 -34.16
C ASN A 63 19.78 -19.00 -33.60
N LYS A 64 19.33 -19.11 -32.34
CA LYS A 64 19.03 -20.40 -31.70
C LYS A 64 17.63 -20.92 -31.95
N THR A 65 16.63 -20.03 -32.01
CA THR A 65 15.21 -20.41 -32.03
C THR A 65 14.53 -20.15 -33.37
N GLY A 66 15.14 -19.34 -34.23
CA GLY A 66 14.51 -18.82 -35.44
C GLY A 66 13.47 -17.74 -35.19
N GLN A 67 13.24 -17.30 -33.93
CA GLN A 67 12.26 -16.27 -33.64
C GLN A 67 12.72 -14.91 -34.16
N ARG A 68 11.88 -14.28 -34.99
CA ARG A 68 12.19 -13.02 -35.67
C ARG A 68 11.52 -11.79 -35.07
N VAL A 69 10.36 -11.95 -34.42
CA VAL A 69 9.54 -10.81 -33.95
C VAL A 69 9.73 -10.57 -32.48
N TYR A 70 10.05 -9.32 -32.14
CA TYR A 70 10.23 -8.85 -30.79
C TYR A 70 9.49 -7.54 -30.57
N LEU A 71 8.93 -7.37 -29.38
CA LEU A 71 8.48 -6.08 -28.88
C LEU A 71 9.67 -5.39 -28.24
N HIS A 72 10.13 -4.28 -28.82
CA HIS A 72 11.21 -3.47 -28.28
C HIS A 72 10.64 -2.42 -27.32
N LEU A 73 11.15 -2.41 -26.10
CA LEU A 73 10.73 -1.56 -25.00
C LEU A 73 11.91 -0.69 -24.58
N ARG A 74 11.76 0.63 -24.63
CA ARG A 74 12.75 1.58 -24.16
C ARG A 74 12.10 2.60 -23.23
N ARG A 75 12.66 2.74 -22.03
CA ARG A 75 12.23 3.72 -21.03
C ARG A 75 13.29 4.79 -20.89
N THR A 76 12.88 6.04 -20.96
CA THR A 76 13.78 7.18 -20.71
C THR A 76 13.26 7.97 -19.54
N ARG A 77 14.13 8.16 -18.55
CA ARG A 77 13.85 8.97 -17.36
C ARG A 77 13.88 10.45 -17.72
N ARG A 78 12.77 11.16 -17.54
CA ARG A 78 12.69 12.62 -17.59
C ARG A 78 12.46 13.19 -16.19
N PRO A 79 13.23 14.18 -15.74
CA PRO A 79 12.89 14.90 -14.51
C PRO A 79 11.56 15.64 -14.71
N LYS A 80 10.66 15.57 -13.73
CA LYS A 80 9.45 16.41 -13.74
C LYS A 80 9.87 17.88 -13.63
N GLU A 81 9.30 18.74 -14.46
CA GLU A 81 9.49 20.18 -14.30
C GLU A 81 8.88 20.61 -12.96
N GLU A 82 9.71 21.17 -12.07
CA GLU A 82 9.21 21.78 -10.84
C GLU A 82 8.41 23.03 -11.21
N ASP A 83 7.13 23.09 -10.80
CA ASP A 83 6.36 24.33 -10.83
C ASP A 83 7.09 25.38 -9.98
N THR A 84 7.77 26.31 -10.64
CA THR A 84 8.55 27.41 -10.03
C THR A 84 7.68 28.48 -9.35
N SER A 85 6.48 28.12 -8.88
CA SER A 85 5.54 29.02 -8.20
C SER A 85 5.43 28.84 -6.69
N ALA A 86 6.27 28.01 -6.06
CA ALA A 86 6.39 27.95 -4.61
C ALA A 86 7.78 28.44 -4.16
N GLY A 87 7.81 29.62 -3.54
CA GLY A 87 9.02 30.20 -2.98
C GLY A 87 9.67 29.30 -1.93
N THR A 88 10.99 29.38 -1.87
CA THR A 88 11.90 28.95 -0.79
C THR A 88 11.22 28.44 0.48
N GLY A 89 11.25 27.13 0.67
CA GLY A 89 10.86 26.47 1.91
C GLY A 89 10.16 25.16 1.62
N ASP A 90 10.88 24.05 1.77
CA ASP A 90 10.29 22.71 1.88
C ASP A 90 9.08 22.79 2.83
N PRO A 91 7.83 22.57 2.37
CA PRO A 91 6.70 22.51 3.28
C PRO A 91 6.92 21.33 4.23
N PRO A 92 6.60 21.47 5.54
CA PRO A 92 6.71 20.35 6.46
C PRO A 92 5.86 19.18 5.94
N ARG A 93 6.52 18.04 5.69
CA ARG A 93 5.90 16.79 5.22
C ARG A 93 4.59 16.55 5.98
N LYS A 94 3.46 16.48 5.27
CA LYS A 94 2.18 16.09 5.89
C LYS A 94 2.35 14.69 6.44
N LYS A 95 2.09 14.49 7.73
CA LYS A 95 2.17 13.17 8.35
C LYS A 95 1.08 12.25 7.74
N PRO A 96 1.42 11.04 7.29
CA PRO A 96 0.44 10.02 6.91
C PRO A 96 -0.66 9.87 7.97
N THR A 97 -1.91 9.77 7.52
CA THR A 97 -3.11 9.58 8.35
C THR A 97 -3.78 8.22 8.12
N ARG A 98 -3.31 7.43 7.13
CA ARG A 98 -3.78 6.08 6.79
C ARG A 98 -2.62 5.12 6.54
N LEU A 99 -2.80 3.85 6.89
CA LEU A 99 -1.88 2.74 6.58
C LEU A 99 -2.11 2.22 5.16
N ALA A 100 -2.04 3.11 4.19
CA ALA A 100 -2.22 2.76 2.79
C ALA A 100 -1.11 3.39 1.97
N ILE A 101 -0.76 2.77 0.85
CA ILE A 101 0.36 3.20 0.01
C ILE A 101 -0.21 3.79 -1.27
N GLY A 102 0.13 5.03 -1.61
CA GLY A 102 -0.30 5.68 -2.86
C GLY A 102 -1.75 6.16 -2.91
N VAL A 103 -2.38 6.41 -1.75
CA VAL A 103 -3.75 6.98 -1.64
C VAL A 103 -3.75 8.26 -0.81
N GLU A 104 -4.80 9.08 -0.94
CA GLU A 104 -4.94 10.33 -0.17
C GLU A 104 -4.91 10.05 1.35
N GLY A 105 -3.91 10.62 2.03
CA GLY A 105 -3.65 10.41 3.46
C GLY A 105 -2.77 9.18 3.77
N GLY A 106 -2.34 8.40 2.79
CA GLY A 106 -1.44 7.26 2.94
C GLY A 106 0.04 7.63 3.06
N PHE A 107 0.90 6.61 3.09
CA PHE A 107 2.33 6.73 2.87
C PHE A 107 2.59 7.01 1.40
N ASP A 108 3.24 8.14 1.12
CA ASP A 108 3.74 8.44 -0.22
C ASP A 108 4.91 7.52 -0.53
N LEU A 109 4.75 6.65 -1.53
CA LEU A 109 5.91 6.12 -2.25
C LEU A 109 6.53 7.33 -2.91
N THR A 110 7.61 7.84 -2.31
CA THR A 110 8.56 8.80 -2.88
C THR A 110 8.02 9.45 -4.15
N GLU A 111 7.48 10.67 -4.06
CA GLU A 111 7.05 11.43 -5.25
C GLU A 111 8.09 11.21 -6.34
N ASP A 112 7.75 10.41 -7.36
CA ASP A 112 8.70 10.05 -8.38
C ASP A 112 9.07 11.39 -9.05
N LYS A 113 10.24 11.92 -8.69
CA LYS A 113 10.84 13.14 -9.24
C LYS A 113 11.07 13.04 -10.75
N PHE A 114 10.74 11.89 -11.31
CA PHE A 114 10.98 11.52 -12.68
C PHE A 114 9.71 10.93 -13.27
N GLU A 115 9.36 11.44 -14.44
CA GLU A 115 8.42 10.81 -15.34
C GLU A 115 9.21 9.86 -16.24
N PHE A 116 8.62 8.71 -16.58
CA PHE A 116 9.23 7.76 -17.51
C PHE A 116 8.47 7.84 -18.82
N ASP A 117 9.14 8.27 -19.88
CA ASP A 117 8.62 8.08 -21.23
C ASP A 117 8.94 6.66 -21.67
N GLU A 118 7.90 5.96 -22.12
CA GLU A 118 8.02 4.62 -22.66
C GLU A 118 7.81 4.63 -24.17
N ASP A 119 8.86 4.28 -24.91
CA ASP A 119 8.81 4.06 -26.36
C ASP A 119 8.71 2.56 -26.64
N VAL A 120 7.70 2.18 -27.41
CA VAL A 120 7.37 0.78 -27.71
C VAL A 120 7.26 0.60 -29.22
N LYS A 121 7.98 -0.38 -29.76
CA LYS A 121 7.99 -0.69 -31.19
C LYS A 121 8.02 -2.19 -31.42
N ILE A 122 7.56 -2.65 -32.58
CA ILE A 122 7.85 -4.01 -33.04
C ILE A 122 9.12 -4.00 -33.87
N VAL A 123 10.02 -4.94 -33.62
CA VAL A 123 11.26 -5.12 -34.38
C VAL A 123 11.32 -6.53 -34.96
N ILE A 124 11.60 -6.62 -36.26
CA ILE A 124 11.74 -7.88 -36.99
C ILE A 124 13.21 -8.09 -37.40
N LEU A 125 13.80 -9.17 -36.90
CA LEU A 125 15.16 -9.61 -37.25
C LEU A 125 15.18 -10.44 -38.56
N PRO A 126 16.33 -10.52 -39.27
CA PRO A 126 17.64 -9.97 -38.90
C PRO A 126 17.85 -8.50 -39.27
N ASP A 127 16.98 -7.92 -40.10
CA ASP A 127 17.19 -6.59 -40.69
C ASP A 127 16.81 -5.43 -39.76
N TYR A 128 16.39 -5.73 -38.52
CA TYR A 128 15.92 -4.76 -37.53
C TYR A 128 14.83 -3.82 -38.09
N LEU A 129 13.88 -4.38 -38.84
CA LEU A 129 12.75 -3.61 -39.36
C LEU A 129 11.87 -3.15 -38.20
N GLU A 130 11.80 -1.84 -37.98
CA GLU A 130 10.99 -1.22 -36.93
C GLU A 130 9.59 -0.88 -37.46
N ILE A 131 8.57 -1.31 -36.73
CA ILE A 131 7.16 -0.97 -36.98
C ILE A 131 6.68 -0.19 -35.75
N ALA A 132 6.37 1.09 -35.97
CA ALA A 132 5.88 1.98 -34.94
C ALA A 132 4.50 1.53 -34.42
N ARG A 133 4.26 1.78 -33.13
CA ARG A 133 3.02 1.42 -32.42
C ARG A 133 1.75 2.00 -33.07
N ASP A 134 1.84 3.16 -33.70
CA ASP A 134 0.70 3.82 -34.37
C ASP A 134 0.19 3.05 -35.61
N GLY A 135 0.98 2.10 -36.13
CA GLY A 135 0.57 1.17 -37.19
C GLY A 135 -0.11 -0.11 -36.69
N LEU A 136 -0.32 -0.27 -35.38
CA LEU A 136 -0.73 -1.53 -34.73
C LEU A 136 -2.02 -1.37 -33.91
N GLY A 137 -3.07 -0.79 -34.51
CA GLY A 137 -4.40 -0.56 -33.92
C GLY A 137 -5.22 -1.82 -33.58
N GLY A 138 -4.59 -2.89 -33.10
CA GLY A 138 -5.25 -4.14 -32.73
C GLY A 138 -4.46 -5.07 -31.79
N LEU A 139 -3.33 -4.63 -31.22
CA LEU A 139 -2.68 -5.42 -30.17
C LEU A 139 -3.39 -5.21 -28.82
N PRO A 140 -3.65 -6.27 -28.04
CA PRO A 140 -4.27 -6.14 -26.72
C PRO A 140 -3.44 -5.25 -25.79
N ASP A 141 -4.09 -4.63 -24.80
CA ASP A 141 -3.53 -3.76 -23.74
C ASP A 141 -2.49 -4.44 -22.82
N ILE A 142 -1.56 -5.23 -23.36
CA ILE A 142 -0.53 -6.02 -22.66
C ILE A 142 0.48 -5.12 -21.92
N VAL A 143 0.53 -3.83 -22.27
CA VAL A 143 1.57 -2.91 -21.77
C VAL A 143 1.04 -1.90 -20.76
N ARG A 144 -0.28 -1.79 -20.54
CA ARG A 144 -0.82 -0.63 -19.80
C ARG A 144 -0.97 -0.73 -18.29
N ASP A 145 -1.07 -1.92 -17.69
CA ASP A 145 -1.37 -1.96 -16.24
C ASP A 145 -0.22 -2.52 -15.41
N ARG A 146 0.53 -1.60 -14.79
CA ARG A 146 0.80 -1.68 -13.36
C ARG A 146 0.07 -0.51 -12.73
N GLU A 147 -1.24 -0.63 -12.55
CA GLU A 147 -1.82 0.00 -11.37
C GLU A 147 -1.19 -0.73 -10.19
N VAL A 148 -0.39 0.01 -9.40
CA VAL A 148 -0.08 -0.42 -8.04
C VAL A 148 -1.43 -0.73 -7.42
N GLN A 149 -1.69 -2.01 -7.14
CA GLN A 149 -2.89 -2.37 -6.40
C GLN A 149 -2.81 -1.57 -5.10
N ALA A 150 -3.66 -0.55 -5.00
CA ALA A 150 -3.81 0.23 -3.79
C ALA A 150 -4.15 -0.79 -2.70
N TRP A 151 -3.16 -1.06 -1.85
CA TRP A 151 -3.37 -1.91 -0.70
C TRP A 151 -4.00 -1.02 0.37
N ASP A 152 -5.32 -1.13 0.47
CA ASP A 152 -6.08 -0.53 1.55
C ASP A 152 -6.02 -1.50 2.74
N GLY A 153 -5.11 -1.21 3.68
CA GLY A 153 -4.99 -1.94 4.92
C GLY A 153 -6.24 -1.74 5.77
N GLU A 154 -7.22 -2.62 5.55
CA GLU A 154 -8.40 -2.88 6.38
C GLU A 154 -9.52 -1.83 6.37
N VAL A 155 -10.48 -2.01 5.45
CA VAL A 155 -11.84 -1.50 5.62
C VAL A 155 -12.49 -2.23 6.80
N ARG A 156 -12.61 -1.53 7.94
CA ARG A 156 -13.28 -2.04 9.16
C ARG A 156 -14.67 -2.57 8.83
N GLN A 157 -14.95 -3.79 9.25
CA GLN A 157 -16.28 -4.40 9.09
C GLN A 157 -17.18 -4.06 10.28
N VAL A 158 -18.50 -4.06 10.06
CA VAL A 158 -19.47 -3.91 11.14
C VAL A 158 -19.41 -5.14 12.04
N SER A 159 -19.31 -4.94 13.35
CA SER A 159 -19.27 -6.06 14.30
C SER A 159 -20.58 -6.84 14.28
N LYS A 160 -20.47 -8.17 14.33
CA LYS A 160 -21.63 -9.06 14.54
C LYS A 160 -22.35 -8.82 15.88
N HIS A 161 -21.69 -8.17 16.83
CA HIS A 161 -22.22 -7.86 18.16
C HIS A 161 -22.90 -6.50 18.26
N ALA A 162 -22.68 -5.58 17.31
CA ALA A 162 -23.14 -4.19 17.41
C ALA A 162 -24.66 -4.08 17.66
N PHE A 163 -25.48 -4.83 16.92
CA PHE A 163 -26.95 -4.74 17.04
C PHE A 163 -27.55 -5.54 18.21
N ASN A 164 -26.79 -6.48 18.78
CA ASN A 164 -27.27 -7.39 19.81
C ASN A 164 -26.51 -7.25 21.14
N LEU A 165 -25.75 -6.16 21.28
CA LEU A 165 -24.95 -5.92 22.46
C LEU A 165 -25.88 -5.67 23.66
N LYS A 166 -25.71 -6.46 24.71
CA LYS A 166 -26.49 -6.32 25.95
C LYS A 166 -25.69 -5.44 26.90
N GLN A 167 -26.17 -4.24 27.19
CA GLN A 167 -25.58 -3.39 28.23
C GLN A 167 -26.24 -3.69 29.58
N LEU A 168 -25.44 -3.81 30.63
CA LEU A 168 -25.93 -4.11 31.98
C LEU A 168 -26.66 -2.91 32.57
N ASP A 169 -27.70 -3.19 33.37
CA ASP A 169 -28.48 -2.17 34.08
C ASP A 169 -27.64 -1.46 35.16
N ASN A 170 -28.03 -0.22 35.48
CA ASN A 170 -27.35 0.67 36.44
C ASN A 170 -25.87 0.94 36.10
N PRO A 171 -25.58 1.48 34.90
CA PRO A 171 -24.21 1.78 34.49
C PRO A 171 -23.57 2.84 35.39
N ALA A 172 -22.27 2.71 35.61
CA ALA A 172 -21.48 3.79 36.19
C ALA A 172 -21.44 4.98 35.21
N ARG A 173 -21.60 6.20 35.73
CA ARG A 173 -21.46 7.40 34.91
C ARG A 173 -19.99 7.66 34.63
N ILE A 174 -19.60 7.59 33.36
CA ILE A 174 -18.20 7.76 32.97
C ILE A 174 -17.89 9.25 32.78
N PRO A 175 -16.86 9.81 33.45
CA PRO A 175 -16.47 11.20 33.26
C PRO A 175 -15.89 11.42 31.85
N PRO A 176 -15.85 12.66 31.33
CA PRO A 176 -15.32 12.95 30.00
C PRO A 176 -13.78 12.92 29.91
N CYS A 177 -13.07 12.86 31.03
CA CYS A 177 -11.62 12.78 31.09
C CYS A 177 -11.13 12.25 32.45
N GLY A 178 -9.80 12.06 32.59
CA GLY A 178 -9.16 11.71 33.86
C GLY A 178 -9.28 10.23 34.24
N TRP A 179 -9.53 9.37 33.26
CA TRP A 179 -9.69 7.93 33.48
C TRP A 179 -8.40 7.27 33.98
N LYS A 180 -8.60 6.13 34.63
CA LYS A 180 -7.54 5.26 35.14
C LYS A 180 -8.01 3.82 35.02
N CYS A 181 -7.11 2.92 34.67
CA CYS A 181 -7.39 1.49 34.70
C CYS A 181 -7.86 1.07 36.11
N SER A 182 -8.92 0.27 36.18
CA SER A 182 -9.43 -0.21 37.48
C SER A 182 -8.51 -1.22 38.18
N LYS A 183 -7.59 -1.86 37.44
CA LYS A 183 -6.65 -2.89 37.96
C LYS A 183 -5.20 -2.40 38.12
N CYS A 184 -4.82 -1.24 37.57
CA CYS A 184 -3.44 -0.71 37.68
C CYS A 184 -3.36 0.82 37.59
N ASP A 185 -2.16 1.38 37.58
CA ASP A 185 -1.94 2.83 37.58
C ASP A 185 -1.94 3.52 36.20
N MET A 186 -2.23 2.78 35.12
CA MET A 186 -2.25 3.34 33.76
C MET A 186 -3.39 4.35 33.57
N ARG A 187 -3.06 5.45 32.87
CA ARG A 187 -3.97 6.56 32.54
C ARG A 187 -4.15 6.77 31.03
N GLU A 188 -3.43 6.00 30.22
CA GLU A 188 -3.39 6.06 28.76
C GLU A 188 -3.62 4.65 28.20
N ASN A 189 -4.02 4.53 26.92
CA ASN A 189 -4.39 3.25 26.31
C ASN A 189 -5.44 2.48 27.12
N LEU A 190 -6.52 3.19 27.46
CA LEU A 190 -7.63 2.66 28.24
C LEU A 190 -8.82 2.32 27.34
N TRP A 191 -9.44 1.19 27.63
CA TRP A 191 -10.55 0.63 26.88
C TRP A 191 -11.77 0.54 27.80
N LEU A 192 -12.88 1.14 27.37
CA LEU A 192 -14.17 1.07 28.03
C LEU A 192 -14.96 -0.09 27.43
N ASN A 193 -15.28 -1.11 28.22
CA ASN A 193 -16.13 -2.19 27.76
C ASN A 193 -17.58 -1.70 27.65
N LEU A 194 -18.19 -1.88 26.47
CA LEU A 194 -19.52 -1.36 26.18
C LEU A 194 -20.65 -2.14 26.87
N THR A 195 -20.37 -3.30 27.45
CA THR A 195 -21.37 -4.11 28.18
C THR A 195 -21.55 -3.64 29.61
N ASP A 196 -20.46 -3.43 30.35
CA ASP A 196 -20.50 -3.21 31.81
C ASP A 196 -19.88 -1.88 32.27
N GLY A 197 -19.25 -1.13 31.37
CA GLY A 197 -18.63 0.15 31.67
C GLY A 197 -17.28 0.04 32.39
N SER A 198 -16.66 -1.14 32.41
CA SER A 198 -15.32 -1.32 32.96
C SER A 198 -14.26 -0.57 32.15
N ILE A 199 -13.34 0.13 32.84
CA ILE A 199 -12.23 0.87 32.21
C ILE A 199 -10.91 0.17 32.52
N LEU A 200 -10.30 -0.42 31.49
CA LEU A 200 -9.13 -1.29 31.66
C LEU A 200 -8.06 -1.00 30.61
N CYS A 201 -6.79 -1.22 30.95
CA CYS A 201 -5.69 -0.95 30.02
C CYS A 201 -5.57 -2.02 28.92
N GLY A 202 -5.09 -1.58 27.76
CA GLY A 202 -4.92 -2.41 26.57
C GLY A 202 -3.88 -3.53 26.68
N ARG A 203 -3.69 -4.25 25.57
CA ARG A 203 -2.77 -5.39 25.47
C ARG A 203 -1.31 -4.97 25.60
N ARG A 204 -0.47 -5.86 26.13
CA ARG A 204 0.99 -5.73 26.13
C ARG A 204 1.58 -6.30 24.86
N TYR A 205 2.45 -5.55 24.19
CA TYR A 205 3.16 -6.00 23.00
C TYR A 205 4.51 -6.63 23.35
N PHE A 206 5.09 -7.38 22.40
CA PHE A 206 6.34 -8.14 22.60
C PHE A 206 7.57 -7.24 22.77
N ASP A 207 7.52 -6.03 22.22
CA ASP A 207 8.53 -4.98 22.32
C ASP A 207 8.52 -4.26 23.69
N GLY A 208 7.60 -4.63 24.58
CA GLY A 208 7.42 -4.04 25.90
C GLY A 208 6.50 -2.81 25.92
N SER A 209 5.97 -2.37 24.77
CA SER A 209 5.01 -1.27 24.67
C SER A 209 3.56 -1.74 24.92
N GLY A 210 2.61 -0.80 24.96
CA GLY A 210 1.19 -1.08 25.16
C GLY A 210 0.73 -0.95 26.61
N GLY A 211 -0.15 -1.86 27.05
CA GLY A 211 -0.70 -1.90 28.41
C GLY A 211 -0.37 -3.19 29.17
N ASN A 212 -1.16 -3.50 30.21
CA ASN A 212 -0.96 -4.66 31.10
C ASN A 212 -1.99 -5.79 30.88
N ASN A 213 -2.64 -5.87 29.71
CA ASN A 213 -3.61 -6.92 29.34
C ASN A 213 -4.94 -6.95 30.13
N HIS A 214 -5.18 -6.05 31.08
CA HIS A 214 -6.37 -6.14 31.91
C HIS A 214 -7.70 -6.14 31.14
N ALA A 215 -7.80 -5.42 30.02
CA ALA A 215 -9.03 -5.39 29.23
C ALA A 215 -9.32 -6.72 28.51
N VAL A 216 -8.28 -7.39 27.99
CA VAL A 216 -8.43 -8.71 27.35
C VAL A 216 -8.64 -9.82 28.40
N GLU A 217 -8.05 -9.69 29.58
CA GLU A 217 -8.31 -10.61 30.70
C GLU A 217 -9.76 -10.50 31.18
N HIS A 218 -10.30 -9.29 31.26
CA HIS A 218 -11.70 -9.06 31.59
C HIS A 218 -12.66 -9.66 30.56
N TYR A 219 -12.34 -9.54 29.27
CA TYR A 219 -13.08 -10.24 28.22
C TYR A 219 -13.06 -11.76 28.43
N ARG A 220 -11.91 -12.36 28.78
CA ARG A 220 -11.81 -13.81 29.03
C ARG A 220 -12.65 -14.26 30.23
N GLU A 221 -12.81 -13.40 31.23
CA GLU A 221 -13.61 -13.68 32.43
C GLU A 221 -15.13 -13.54 32.17
N THR A 222 -15.54 -12.57 31.35
CA THR A 222 -16.94 -12.15 31.21
C THR A 222 -17.61 -12.54 29.89
N GLY A 223 -16.82 -12.67 28.82
CA GLY A 223 -17.29 -12.82 27.45
C GLY A 223 -17.83 -11.54 26.81
N TYR A 224 -17.61 -10.36 27.40
CA TYR A 224 -18.14 -9.09 26.89
C TYR A 224 -17.32 -8.54 25.70
N PRO A 225 -17.85 -8.58 24.46
CA PRO A 225 -17.02 -8.63 23.27
C PRO A 225 -16.51 -7.26 22.80
N LEU A 226 -17.24 -6.17 23.04
CA LEU A 226 -16.92 -4.86 22.47
C LEU A 226 -16.34 -3.89 23.51
N ALA A 227 -15.24 -3.24 23.14
CA ALA A 227 -14.69 -2.14 23.91
C ALA A 227 -14.28 -0.97 23.00
N VAL A 228 -14.48 0.24 23.50
CA VAL A 228 -14.10 1.49 22.82
C VAL A 228 -12.86 2.09 23.47
N LYS A 229 -11.92 2.58 22.66
CA LYS A 229 -10.69 3.20 23.16
C LYS A 229 -10.99 4.63 23.65
N LEU A 230 -10.84 4.84 24.95
CA LEU A 230 -11.01 6.14 25.56
C LEU A 230 -9.97 7.13 25.01
N GLY A 231 -10.41 8.36 24.77
CA GLY A 231 -9.60 9.40 24.14
C GLY A 231 -9.61 9.40 22.60
N THR A 232 -10.21 8.40 21.95
CA THR A 232 -10.42 8.40 20.49
C THR A 232 -11.84 8.82 20.06
N ILE A 233 -12.75 8.99 21.03
CA ILE A 233 -14.16 9.33 20.80
C ILE A 233 -14.27 10.78 20.30
N THR A 234 -14.83 10.96 19.11
CA THR A 234 -15.15 12.25 18.48
C THR A 234 -16.60 12.24 17.97
N PRO A 235 -17.13 13.39 17.50
CA PRO A 235 -18.44 13.43 16.83
C PRO A 235 -18.55 12.48 15.62
N ASP A 236 -17.43 12.21 14.94
CA ASP A 236 -17.38 11.41 13.71
C ASP A 236 -17.23 9.90 13.97
N GLY A 237 -16.88 9.49 15.19
CA GLY A 237 -16.72 8.08 15.55
C GLY A 237 -15.75 7.83 16.70
N ALA A 238 -15.36 6.56 16.89
CA ALA A 238 -14.34 6.15 17.83
C ALA A 238 -13.68 4.85 17.37
N ASP A 239 -12.55 4.50 17.99
CA ASP A 239 -11.95 3.18 17.81
C ASP A 239 -12.66 2.14 18.68
N VAL A 240 -13.41 1.25 18.02
CA VAL A 240 -14.07 0.11 18.65
C VAL A 240 -13.33 -1.17 18.28
N TYR A 241 -13.04 -1.97 19.28
CA TYR A 241 -12.38 -3.25 19.14
C TYR A 241 -13.29 -4.38 19.60
N SER A 242 -13.34 -5.45 18.81
CA SER A 242 -14.05 -6.68 19.14
C SER A 242 -13.07 -7.75 19.58
N TYR A 243 -13.14 -8.17 20.84
CA TYR A 243 -12.30 -9.26 21.35
C TYR A 243 -12.69 -10.63 20.79
N ASP A 244 -13.93 -10.79 20.34
CA ASP A 244 -14.41 -12.04 19.75
C ASP A 244 -14.05 -12.14 18.27
N GLU A 245 -14.00 -11.02 17.55
CA GLU A 245 -13.56 -10.97 16.14
C GLU A 245 -12.04 -10.73 16.02
N ASP A 246 -11.38 -10.42 17.14
CA ASP A 246 -9.96 -10.05 17.27
C ASP A 246 -9.53 -8.88 16.36
N ASP A 247 -10.48 -7.98 16.05
CA ASP A 247 -10.34 -6.96 15.00
C ASP A 247 -10.94 -5.59 15.40
N MET A 248 -10.50 -4.53 14.72
CA MET A 248 -11.10 -3.20 14.76
C MET A 248 -12.41 -3.20 13.96
N VAL A 249 -13.51 -2.87 14.63
CA VAL A 249 -14.86 -3.01 14.07
C VAL A 249 -15.59 -1.68 14.02
N LEU A 250 -16.61 -1.60 13.17
CA LEU A 250 -17.59 -0.53 13.18
C LEU A 250 -18.78 -0.93 14.07
N ASP A 251 -19.23 0.02 14.88
CA ASP A 251 -20.45 -0.08 15.67
C ASP A 251 -21.42 1.03 15.25
N PRO A 252 -22.40 0.73 14.38
CA PRO A 252 -23.41 1.69 13.96
C PRO A 252 -24.25 2.27 15.11
N SER A 253 -24.33 1.55 16.23
CA SER A 253 -25.09 1.94 17.43
C SER A 253 -24.20 2.57 18.51
N LEU A 254 -22.97 2.95 18.18
CA LEU A 254 -21.99 3.47 19.15
C LEU A 254 -22.50 4.65 19.97
N ALA A 255 -23.23 5.58 19.35
CA ALA A 255 -23.79 6.74 20.04
C ALA A 255 -24.80 6.34 21.13
N GLU A 256 -25.62 5.33 20.86
CA GLU A 256 -26.56 4.77 21.83
C GLU A 256 -25.82 4.04 22.95
N HIS A 257 -24.83 3.20 22.60
CA HIS A 257 -24.03 2.47 23.57
C HIS A 257 -23.24 3.38 24.51
N LEU A 258 -22.72 4.50 24.01
CA LEU A 258 -22.01 5.51 24.82
C LEU A 258 -22.97 6.32 25.69
N SER A 259 -24.16 6.64 25.17
CA SER A 259 -25.21 7.35 25.91
C SER A 259 -25.64 6.61 27.18
N HIS A 260 -25.66 5.27 27.14
CA HIS A 260 -25.91 4.42 28.32
C HIS A 260 -25.00 4.76 29.50
N PHE A 261 -23.73 5.04 29.24
CA PHE A 261 -22.73 5.42 30.24
C PHE A 261 -22.70 6.93 30.55
N GLY A 262 -23.62 7.70 29.96
CA GLY A 262 -23.70 9.15 30.09
C GLY A 262 -22.64 9.91 29.29
N ILE A 263 -22.06 9.27 28.26
CA ILE A 263 -21.07 9.88 27.36
C ILE A 263 -21.80 10.45 26.14
N ASP A 264 -21.63 11.75 25.91
CA ASP A 264 -22.14 12.45 24.74
C ASP A 264 -21.00 12.67 23.74
N MET A 265 -21.03 11.95 22.61
CA MET A 265 -19.98 12.00 21.59
C MET A 265 -19.71 13.42 21.07
N LEU A 266 -20.73 14.28 21.04
CA LEU A 266 -20.59 15.66 20.55
C LEU A 266 -19.74 16.55 21.47
N LYS A 267 -19.58 16.15 22.74
CA LYS A 267 -18.84 16.89 23.76
C LYS A 267 -17.47 16.29 24.04
N MET A 268 -17.12 15.18 23.40
CA MET A 268 -15.84 14.52 23.57
C MET A 268 -14.80 15.12 22.64
N GLN A 269 -13.60 15.33 23.18
CA GLN A 269 -12.45 15.78 22.41
C GLN A 269 -11.42 14.65 22.36
N LYS A 270 -10.83 14.47 21.18
CA LYS A 270 -9.74 13.51 20.98
C LYS A 270 -8.55 13.87 21.88
N THR A 271 -8.15 12.92 22.72
CA THR A 271 -7.07 13.07 23.71
C THR A 271 -6.06 11.93 23.67
N ASP A 272 -6.34 10.87 22.92
CA ASP A 272 -5.44 9.73 22.70
C ASP A 272 -5.37 9.41 21.19
N LYS A 273 -4.30 8.75 20.77
CA LYS A 273 -4.09 8.33 19.39
C LYS A 273 -4.98 7.15 19.05
N THR A 274 -5.50 7.12 17.83
CA THR A 274 -6.19 5.93 17.32
C THR A 274 -5.21 4.77 17.19
N MET A 275 -5.71 3.53 17.12
CA MET A 275 -4.88 2.36 16.86
C MET A 275 -4.13 2.50 15.52
N THR A 276 -4.83 2.96 14.49
CA THR A 276 -4.23 3.26 13.18
C THR A 276 -3.13 4.33 13.28
N GLU A 277 -3.31 5.39 14.07
CA GLU A 277 -2.26 6.40 14.28
C GLU A 277 -1.05 5.84 15.02
N LEU A 278 -1.26 4.96 16.01
CA LEU A 278 -0.15 4.29 16.71
C LEU A 278 0.62 3.36 15.78
N GLU A 279 -0.06 2.63 14.91
CA GLU A 279 0.55 1.76 13.91
C GLU A 279 1.30 2.57 12.83
N ILE A 280 0.74 3.70 12.39
CA ILE A 280 1.42 4.65 11.49
C ILE A 280 2.69 5.18 12.16
N ASP A 281 2.60 5.64 13.41
CA ASP A 281 3.77 6.14 14.15
C ASP A 281 4.84 5.06 14.32
N MET A 282 4.44 3.81 14.59
CA MET A 282 5.35 2.67 14.68
C MET A 282 6.03 2.39 13.33
N ASN A 283 5.28 2.39 12.23
CA ASN A 283 5.82 2.23 10.88
C ASN A 283 6.69 3.43 10.43
N GLN A 284 6.37 4.64 10.87
CA GLN A 284 7.24 5.80 10.66
C GLN A 284 8.54 5.69 11.46
N ARG A 285 8.51 5.10 12.65
CA ARG A 285 9.73 4.79 13.42
C ARG A 285 10.56 3.66 12.80
N ILE A 286 9.98 2.80 11.96
CA ILE A 286 10.76 1.88 11.09
C ILE A 286 11.62 2.69 10.08
N GLY A 287 11.43 4.00 9.94
CA GLY A 287 12.41 4.93 9.37
C GLY A 287 13.76 4.95 10.09
N GLU A 288 13.92 4.31 11.26
CA GLU A 288 15.25 3.98 11.81
C GLU A 288 16.08 3.07 10.88
N TRP A 289 15.49 2.46 9.84
CA TRP A 289 16.24 1.87 8.74
C TRP A 289 17.02 2.89 7.90
N GLU A 290 16.58 4.14 7.77
CA GLU A 290 17.38 5.21 7.16
C GLU A 290 18.65 5.47 7.99
N LEU A 291 18.55 5.32 9.31
CA LEU A 291 19.65 5.43 10.27
C LEU A 291 20.67 4.27 10.11
N ILE A 292 20.21 3.09 9.69
CA ILE A 292 21.06 1.92 9.40
C ILE A 292 21.73 2.03 8.03
N GLN A 293 21.10 2.69 7.05
CA GLN A 293 21.62 2.81 5.68
C GLN A 293 22.63 3.96 5.48
N GLU A 294 23.00 4.69 6.54
CA GLU A 294 23.89 5.86 6.47
C GLU A 294 23.45 6.89 5.40
N SER A 295 22.14 6.91 5.10
CA SER A 295 21.57 7.79 4.08
C SER A 295 21.77 9.25 4.53
N GLY A 296 22.51 10.03 3.75
CA GLY A 296 22.87 11.42 4.08
C GLY A 296 24.21 11.61 4.80
N VAL A 297 24.95 10.53 5.10
CA VAL A 297 26.34 10.62 5.60
C VAL A 297 27.30 10.78 4.41
N PRO A 298 28.28 11.70 4.46
CA PRO A 298 29.28 11.86 3.40
C PRO A 298 30.29 10.71 3.45
N LEU A 299 29.92 9.56 2.88
CA LEU A 299 30.80 8.40 2.72
C LEU A 299 31.72 8.59 1.51
N LYS A 300 32.92 7.99 1.56
CA LYS A 300 33.84 7.97 0.43
C LYS A 300 33.36 6.93 -0.59
N PRO A 301 32.98 7.33 -1.83
CA PRO A 301 32.58 6.37 -2.86
C PRO A 301 33.76 5.46 -3.23
N LEU A 302 33.51 4.16 -3.30
CA LEU A 302 34.38 3.18 -3.95
C LEU A 302 33.67 2.73 -5.23
N PHE A 303 34.42 2.63 -6.33
CA PHE A 303 33.92 2.24 -7.65
C PHE A 303 34.67 1.01 -8.13
#